data_AF-A0A4Y9KYU2-F1
#
_entry.id   AF-A0A4Y9KYU2-F1
#
_cell.length_a   1.000
_cell.length_b   1.000
_cell.length_c   1.000
_cell.angle_alpha   90.00
_cell.angle_beta   90.00
_cell.angle_gamma   90.00
#
_symmetry.space_group_name_H-M   'P 1'
#
loop_
_entity.id
_entity.type
_entity.pdbx_description
1 polymer ?
#
loop_
_entity_poly.entity_id
_entity_poly.type
_entity_poly.pdbx_seq_one_letter_code
_entity_poly.pdbx_strand_id
1 'polypeptide(L)' 'MPRYNSFAREAAATLLRMAKTTKDPQVASGLIQRAADLKDRTGELPLSDLVEAIVEEPKKPLTKN' A
#
# COMPACT_ATOMS: atom_id res chain seq x y z
N MET A 1 13.40 -15.47 15.95
CA MET A 1 12.28 -14.90 15.18
C MET A 1 12.63 -13.44 14.85
N PRO A 2 13.14 -13.13 13.65
CA PRO A 2 13.61 -11.77 13.36
C PRO A 2 12.41 -10.83 13.14
N ARG A 3 12.20 -9.91 14.08
CA ARG A 3 11.17 -8.86 14.08
C ARG A 3 11.52 -7.64 13.19
N TYR A 4 12.43 -7.80 12.22
CA TYR A 4 13.01 -6.66 11.48
C TYR A 4 12.35 -6.37 10.13
N ASN A 5 11.46 -7.25 9.63
CA ASN A 5 10.77 -7.04 8.34
C ASN A 5 9.43 -6.29 8.44
N SER A 6 8.97 -5.95 9.64
CA SER A 6 7.67 -5.29 9.83
C SER A 6 7.64 -3.85 9.32
N PHE A 7 8.73 -3.10 9.52
CA PHE A 7 8.80 -1.69 9.15
C PHE A 7 8.77 -1.46 7.64
N ALA A 8 9.44 -2.32 6.86
CA ALA A 8 9.42 -2.18 5.42
C ALA A 8 8.05 -2.54 4.82
N ARG A 9 7.37 -3.54 5.39
CA ARG A 9 5.98 -3.86 5.03
C ARG A 9 5.07 -2.66 5.27
N GLU A 10 5.16 -2.06 6.44
CA GLU A 10 4.31 -0.93 6.84
C GLU A 10 4.59 0.32 6.00
N ALA A 11 5.87 0.60 5.70
CA ALA A 11 6.25 1.68 4.81
C ALA A 11 5.70 1.48 3.39
N ALA A 12 5.82 0.28 2.82
CA ALA A 12 5.29 -0.03 1.49
C ALA A 12 3.75 0.12 1.44
N ALA A 13 3.04 -0.40 2.45
CA ALA A 13 1.59 -0.25 2.54
C ALA A 13 1.16 1.22 2.65
N THR A 14 1.89 2.02 3.42
CA THR A 14 1.63 3.46 3.58
C THR A 14 1.83 4.20 2.26
N LEU A 15 2.91 3.91 1.53
CA LEU A 15 3.17 4.53 0.22
C LEU A 15 2.06 4.22 -0.80
N LEU A 16 1.57 2.98 -0.82
CA LEU A 16 0.45 2.59 -1.70
C LEU A 16 -0.87 3.26 -1.30
N ARG A 17 -1.13 3.40 0.01
CA ARG A 17 -2.28 4.17 0.49
C ARG A 17 -2.22 5.64 0.06
N MET A 18 -1.04 6.26 0.13
CA MET A 18 -0.81 7.62 -0.33
C MET A 18 -0.95 7.74 -1.86
N ALA A 19 -0.49 6.72 -2.61
CA ALA A 19 -0.68 6.66 -4.05
C ALA A 19 -2.16 6.58 -4.45
N LYS A 20 -3.01 5.94 -3.63
CA LYS A 20 -4.46 5.84 -3.87
C LYS A 20 -5.19 7.16 -3.62
N THR A 21 -4.73 7.99 -2.68
CA THR A 21 -5.41 9.23 -2.30
C THR A 21 -4.89 10.46 -3.02
N THR A 22 -3.70 10.39 -3.62
CA THR A 22 -3.15 11.47 -4.45
C THR A 22 -3.86 11.54 -5.80
N LYS A 23 -4.13 12.76 -6.27
CA LYS A 23 -4.75 13.03 -7.58
C LYS A 23 -3.72 13.31 -8.68
N ASP A 24 -2.46 13.47 -8.30
CA ASP A 24 -1.36 13.68 -9.23
C ASP A 24 -0.81 12.31 -9.70
N PRO A 25 -0.96 11.97 -10.99
CA PRO A 25 -0.50 10.69 -11.52
C PRO A 25 1.02 10.53 -11.47
N GLN A 26 1.79 11.62 -11.56
CA GLN A 26 3.26 11.57 -11.43
C GLN A 26 3.65 11.20 -10.01
N VAL A 27 3.01 11.82 -9.01
CA VAL A 27 3.24 11.50 -7.60
C VAL A 27 2.79 10.07 -7.27
N ALA A 28 1.63 9.64 -7.77
CA ALA A 28 1.14 8.27 -7.58
C ALA A 28 2.14 7.23 -8.11
N SER A 29 2.65 7.45 -9.33
CA SER A 29 3.63 6.55 -9.94
C SER A 29 4.94 6.47 -9.14
N GLY A 30 5.43 7.61 -8.65
CA GLY A 30 6.63 7.66 -7.81
C GLY A 30 6.45 6.92 -6.49
N LEU A 31 5.29 7.06 -5.83
CA LEU A 31 4.98 6.35 -4.58
C LEU A 31 4.90 4.83 -4.77
N ILE A 32 4.26 4.38 -5.87
CA ILE A 32 4.19 2.95 -6.22
C ILE A 32 5.59 2.39 -6.47
N GLN A 33 6.43 3.10 -7.22
CA GLN A 33 7.79 2.66 -7.53
C GLN A 33 8.66 2.55 -6.26
N ARG A 34 8.51 3.48 -5.31
CA ARG A 34 9.21 3.41 -4.01
C ARG A 34 8.71 2.25 -3.13
N ALA A 35 7.41 1.97 -3.16
CA ALA A 35 6.87 0.80 -2.47
C ALA A 35 7.41 -0.52 -3.04
N ALA A 36 7.57 -0.60 -4.37
CA ALA A 36 8.16 -1.75 -5.05
C ALA A 36 9.65 -1.94 -4.70
N ASP A 37 10.43 -0.85 -4.72
CA ASP A 37 11.86 -0.88 -4.33
C ASP A 37 12.04 -1.35 -2.88
N LEU A 38 11.16 -0.91 -1.96
CA LEU A 38 11.17 -1.38 -0.56
C LEU A 38 10.85 -2.87 -0.43
N LYS A 39 9.94 -3.40 -1.25
CA LYS A 39 9.62 -4.84 -1.30
C LYS A 39 10.83 -5.64 -1.80
N ASP A 40 11.49 -5.18 -2.86
CA ASP A 40 12.61 -5.91 -3.46
C ASP A 40 13.84 -5.90 -2.52
N ARG A 41 14.03 -4.82 -1.76
CA ARG A 41 15.08 -4.73 -0.73
C ARG A 41 14.80 -5.56 0.53
N THR A 42 13.55 -5.95 0.78
CA THR A 42 13.16 -6.72 1.97
C THR A 42 12.84 -8.18 1.71
N GLY A 43 12.99 -8.61 0.46
CA GLY A 43 13.24 -10.01 0.12
C GLY A 43 12.03 -10.94 0.16
N GLU A 44 10.88 -10.58 0.71
CA GLU A 44 9.61 -11.31 0.52
C GLU A 44 8.45 -10.59 1.23
N LEU A 45 7.52 -10.03 0.46
CA LEU A 45 6.17 -9.71 0.94
C LEU A 45 5.19 -10.54 0.11
N PRO A 46 4.33 -11.36 0.75
CA PRO A 46 3.21 -11.97 0.05
C PRO A 46 2.29 -10.83 -0.40
N LEU A 47 2.22 -10.62 -1.72
CA LEU A 47 1.32 -9.65 -2.35
C LEU A 47 -0.15 -9.97 -2.06
N SER A 48 -0.45 -11.20 -1.62
CA SER A 48 -1.79 -11.70 -1.35
C SER A 48 -2.56 -10.89 -0.31
N ASP A 49 -1.91 -10.43 0.78
CA ASP A 49 -2.57 -9.59 1.80
C ASP A 49 -2.84 -8.17 1.29
N LEU A 50 -2.01 -7.68 0.37
CA LEU A 50 -2.13 -6.32 -0.13
C LEU A 50 -3.18 -6.20 -1.22
N VAL A 51 -3.35 -7.25 -2.05
CA VAL A 51 -4.39 -7.33 -3.09
C VAL A 51 -5.79 -7.30 -2.49
N GLU A 52 -6.02 -7.95 -1.35
CA GLU A 52 -7.31 -7.86 -0.64
C GLU A 52 -7.62 -6.42 -0.17
N ALA A 53 -6.62 -5.63 0.22
CA ALA A 53 -6.81 -4.21 0.56
C ALA A 53 -7.06 -3.29 -0.65
N ILE A 54 -6.74 -3.75 -1.88
CA ILE A 54 -7.04 -3.05 -3.14
C ILE A 54 -8.47 -3.37 -3.60
N VAL A 55 -9.03 -4.51 -3.18
CA VAL A 55 -10.36 -5.00 -3.59
C VAL A 55 -11.48 -4.60 -2.61
N GLU A 56 -11.20 -4.24 -1.35
CA GLU A 56 -12.22 -3.59 -0.52
C GLU A 56 -12.55 -2.18 -1.07
N GLU A 57 -13.66 -2.15 -1.81
CA GLU A 57 -14.40 -0.98 -2.27
C GLU A 57 -14.52 0.11 -1.18
N PRO A 58 -14.60 1.40 -1.57
CA PRO A 58 -14.96 2.45 -0.64
C PRO A 58 -16.39 2.18 -0.15
N LYS A 59 -16.53 1.66 1.08
CA LYS A 59 -17.83 1.48 1.73
C LYS A 59 -18.65 2.77 1.62
N LYS A 60 -19.68 2.68 0.79
CA LYS A 60 -20.74 3.64 0.49
C LYS A 60 -21.19 4.38 1.76
N PRO A 61 -21.31 5.72 1.77
CA PRO A 61 -21.71 6.45 2.96
C PRO A 61 -23.17 6.12 3.29
N LEU A 62 -23.39 5.55 4.48
CA LEU A 62 -24.72 5.26 5.00
C LEU A 62 -25.35 6.55 5.53
N THR A 63 -25.91 7.37 4.65
CA THR A 63 -26.82 8.45 5.06
C THR A 63 -28.16 7.83 5.47
N LYS A 64 -28.46 7.79 6.76
CA LYS A 64 -29.84 7.57 7.23
C LYS A 64 -30.47 8.93 7.51
N ASN A 65 -31.58 9.19 6.83
CA ASN A 65 -32.51 10.29 7.05
C ASN A 65 -33.22 10.13 8.41
#